data_AF-A0A9K3HX35-F1
#
_entry.id   AF-A0A9K3HX35-F1
#
_cell.length_a   1.000
_cell.length_b   1.000
_cell.length_c   1.000
_cell.angle_alpha   90.00
_cell.angle_beta   90.00
_cell.angle_gamma   90.00
#
_symmetry.space_group_name_H-M   'P 1'
#
loop_
_entity.id
_entity.type
_entity.pdbx_description
1 polymer ?
#
loop_
_entity_poly.entity_id
_entity_poly.type
_entity_poly.pdbx_seq_one_letter_code
_entity_poly.pdbx_strand_id
1 'polypeptide(L)'
;MREHGIAHIVETILDAPENATAVAEMKERARQAGFKAGYNKCLSDVTPFVTSRLTDERSGFHGIDTEAAYITMVDAYNKLSIPALDDIEKCLEAEDYVDRLRMLFDPPEEDEGTGGAKDDAGTRGAKAD
;
A
#
# COMPACT_ATOMS: atom_id res chain seq x y z
N MET A 1 -11.32 14.13 -18.24
CA MET A 1 -10.68 12.80 -18.34
C MET A 1 -9.27 12.79 -18.94
N ARG A 2 -8.92 13.65 -19.93
CA ARG A 2 -7.71 13.46 -20.75
C ARG A 2 -6.36 13.63 -20.03
N GLU A 3 -6.32 14.29 -18.88
CA GLU A 3 -5.04 14.54 -18.18
C GLU A 3 -4.98 13.98 -16.75
N HIS A 4 -6.10 13.85 -16.01
CA HIS A 4 -6.04 13.52 -14.57
C HIS A 4 -7.05 12.47 -14.07
N GLY A 5 -8.08 12.12 -14.85
CA GLY A 5 -9.20 11.30 -14.33
C GLY A 5 -8.82 9.85 -14.02
N ILE A 6 -8.13 9.17 -14.93
CA ILE A 6 -7.71 7.77 -14.72
C ILE A 6 -6.62 7.69 -13.64
N ALA A 7 -5.71 8.68 -13.60
CA ALA A 7 -4.66 8.73 -12.59
C ALA A 7 -5.24 8.84 -11.17
N HIS A 8 -6.21 9.73 -10.94
CA HIS A 8 -6.86 9.86 -9.64
C HIS A 8 -7.72 8.66 -9.26
N ILE A 9 -8.38 8.02 -10.22
CA ILE A 9 -9.10 6.76 -9.97
C ILE A 9 -8.12 5.69 -9.47
N VAL A 10 -6.99 5.53 -10.16
CA VAL A 10 -5.96 4.56 -9.80
C VAL A 10 -5.35 4.88 -8.43
N GLU A 11 -5.01 6.15 -8.19
CA GLU A 11 -4.49 6.64 -6.91
C GLU A 11 -5.47 6.33 -5.77
N THR A 12 -6.76 6.65 -5.92
CA THR A 12 -7.80 6.37 -4.92
C THR A 12 -7.89 4.88 -4.57
N ILE A 13 -7.77 3.99 -5.57
CA ILE A 13 -7.81 2.54 -5.34
C ILE A 13 -6.51 2.06 -4.68
N LEU A 14 -5.35 2.52 -5.15
CA LEU A 14 -4.05 2.07 -4.66
C LEU A 14 -3.77 2.55 -3.24
N ASP A 15 -4.19 3.78 -2.93
CA ASP A 15 -4.00 4.43 -1.63
C ASP A 15 -5.16 4.17 -0.66
N ALA A 16 -6.19 3.41 -1.08
CA ALA A 16 -7.24 2.96 -0.19
C ALA A 16 -6.63 2.26 1.04
N PRO A 17 -7.06 2.60 2.27
CA PRO A 17 -6.45 2.09 3.49
C PRO A 17 -6.52 0.56 3.59
N GLU A 18 -7.57 -0.05 3.04
CA GLU A 18 -7.74 -1.49 2.94
C GLU A 18 -6.62 -2.12 2.09
N ASN A 19 -6.35 -1.54 0.92
CA ASN A 19 -5.31 -2.01 0.02
C ASN A 19 -3.92 -1.81 0.61
N ALA A 20 -3.64 -0.62 1.16
CA ALA A 20 -2.37 -0.30 1.80
C ALA A 20 -2.06 -1.28 2.95
N THR A 21 -3.06 -1.56 3.79
CA THR A 21 -2.93 -2.51 4.91
C THR A 21 -2.69 -3.93 4.40
N ALA A 22 -3.50 -4.40 3.44
CA ALA A 22 -3.37 -5.75 2.92
C ALA A 22 -2.02 -5.98 2.20
N VAL A 23 -1.51 -5.00 1.46
CA VAL A 23 -0.18 -5.06 0.84
C VAL A 23 0.93 -5.08 1.89
N ALA A 24 0.81 -4.29 2.96
CA ALA A 24 1.79 -4.28 4.05
C ALA A 24 1.85 -5.65 4.75
N GLU A 25 0.70 -6.24 5.06
CA GLU A 25 0.62 -7.58 5.63
C GLU A 25 1.17 -8.64 4.69
N MET A 26 0.81 -8.58 3.39
CA MET A 26 1.31 -9.52 2.39
C MET A 26 2.83 -9.46 2.25
N LYS A 27 3.42 -8.25 2.24
CA LYS A 27 4.89 -8.07 2.24
C LYS A 27 5.54 -8.72 3.46
N GLU A 28 4.94 -8.56 4.64
CA GLU A 28 5.47 -9.17 5.86
C GLU A 28 5.37 -10.70 5.82
N ARG A 29 4.24 -11.27 5.39
CA ARG A 29 4.10 -12.72 5.24
C ARG A 29 5.07 -13.29 4.21
N ALA A 30 5.24 -12.62 3.07
CA ALA A 30 6.21 -13.01 2.05
C ALA A 30 7.64 -13.03 2.61
N ARG A 31 8.01 -12.01 3.39
CA ARG A 31 9.31 -11.92 4.05
C ARG A 31 9.54 -13.06 5.03
N GLN A 32 8.53 -13.39 5.86
CA GLN A 32 8.61 -14.51 6.81
C GLN A 32 8.77 -15.85 6.09
N ALA A 33 7.98 -16.09 5.04
CA ALA A 33 8.08 -17.30 4.21
C ALA A 33 9.45 -17.42 3.54
N GLY A 34 9.93 -16.33 2.93
CA GLY A 34 11.26 -16.28 2.31
C GLY A 34 12.39 -16.51 3.31
N PHE A 35 12.31 -15.93 4.50
CA PHE A 35 13.30 -16.15 5.56
C PHE A 35 13.34 -17.62 5.99
N LYS A 36 12.18 -18.24 6.25
CA LYS A 36 12.12 -19.66 6.63
C LYS A 36 12.66 -20.56 5.52
N ALA A 37 12.28 -20.32 4.27
CA ALA A 37 12.78 -21.07 3.12
C ALA A 37 14.30 -20.93 2.95
N GLY A 38 14.82 -19.71 3.07
CA GLY A 38 16.26 -19.43 2.99
C GLY A 38 17.05 -20.10 4.12
N TYR A 39 16.54 -20.04 5.36
CA TYR A 39 17.15 -20.72 6.50
C TYR A 39 17.19 -22.24 6.29
N ASN A 40 16.09 -22.85 5.85
CA ASN A 40 16.02 -24.28 5.56
C ASN A 40 16.97 -24.69 4.42
N LYS A 41 17.10 -23.85 3.38
CA LYS A 41 18.07 -24.07 2.32
C LYS A 41 19.51 -24.05 2.85
N CYS A 42 19.85 -23.06 3.67
CA CYS A 42 21.17 -22.97 4.30
C CYS A 42 21.47 -24.21 5.17
N LEU A 43 20.50 -24.67 5.98
CA LEU A 43 20.63 -25.90 6.73
C LEU A 43 20.92 -27.10 5.81
N SER A 44 20.16 -27.24 4.73
CA SER A 44 20.37 -28.31 3.75
C SER A 44 21.75 -28.25 3.11
N ASP A 45 22.24 -27.06 2.79
CA ASP A 45 23.52 -26.85 2.12
C ASP A 45 24.72 -27.10 3.05
N VAL A 46 24.59 -26.78 4.35
CA VAL A 46 25.69 -26.93 5.34
C VAL A 46 25.73 -28.31 5.98
N THR A 47 24.58 -28.97 6.16
CA THR A 47 24.47 -30.28 6.84
C THR A 47 25.48 -31.33 6.34
N PRO A 48 25.79 -31.46 5.03
CA PRO A 48 26.78 -32.43 4.54
C PRO A 48 28.21 -32.20 5.07
N PHE A 49 28.54 -31.00 5.51
CA PHE A 49 29.88 -30.61 5.94
C PHE A 49 30.10 -30.67 7.46
N VAL A 50 29.04 -30.94 8.23
CA VAL A 50 29.08 -30.99 9.69
C VAL A 50 28.70 -32.37 10.20
N THR A 51 29.40 -32.85 11.23
CA THR A 51 29.16 -34.17 11.83
C THR A 51 27.81 -34.25 12.56
N SER A 52 27.31 -33.11 13.04
CA SER A 52 26.00 -32.98 13.69
C SER A 52 24.92 -32.63 12.69
N ARG A 53 23.77 -33.32 12.74
CA ARG A 53 22.59 -32.95 11.96
C ARG A 53 22.06 -31.60 12.45
N LEU A 54 22.09 -30.58 11.61
CA LEU A 54 21.45 -29.31 11.89
C LEU A 54 19.94 -29.42 11.60
N THR A 55 19.12 -28.91 12.52
CA THR A 55 17.65 -28.92 12.42
C THR A 55 17.12 -27.49 12.49
N ASP A 56 15.84 -27.29 12.16
CA ASP A 56 15.21 -25.97 12.21
C ASP A 56 14.80 -25.52 13.62
N GLU A 57 15.13 -26.29 14.67
CA GLU A 57 14.74 -26.03 16.07
C GLU A 57 15.16 -24.65 16.58
N ARG A 58 16.28 -24.11 16.07
CA ARG A 58 16.77 -22.77 16.45
C ARG A 58 16.23 -21.65 15.57
N SER A 59 15.38 -21.97 14.59
CA SER A 59 14.74 -20.99 13.72
C SER A 59 13.72 -20.18 14.50
N GLY A 60 13.67 -18.87 14.26
CA GLY A 60 12.59 -18.01 14.77
C GLY A 60 11.20 -18.38 14.25
N PHE A 61 11.13 -19.23 13.21
CA PHE A 61 9.89 -19.77 12.64
C PHE A 61 9.77 -21.29 12.80
N HIS A 62 10.47 -21.87 13.79
CA HIS A 62 10.34 -23.29 14.11
C HIS A 62 8.86 -23.64 14.38
N GLY A 63 8.37 -24.71 13.75
CA GLY A 63 6.97 -25.15 13.88
C GLY A 63 5.90 -24.25 13.23
N ILE A 64 6.28 -23.10 12.65
CA ILE A 64 5.33 -22.18 12.00
C ILE A 64 5.25 -22.45 10.50
N ASP A 65 4.07 -22.68 9.96
CA ASP A 65 3.86 -22.78 8.51
C ASP A 65 3.73 -21.39 7.86
N THR A 66 4.88 -20.75 7.64
CA THR A 66 4.94 -19.41 7.03
C THR A 66 4.50 -19.40 5.57
N GLU A 67 4.64 -20.52 4.86
CA GLU A 67 4.24 -20.63 3.45
C GLU A 67 2.72 -20.70 3.34
N ALA A 68 2.07 -21.57 4.12
CA ALA A 68 0.61 -21.60 4.19
C ALA A 68 0.05 -20.23 4.62
N ALA A 69 0.67 -19.58 5.62
CA ALA A 69 0.26 -18.25 6.05
C ALA A 69 0.36 -17.20 4.93
N TYR A 70 1.39 -17.25 4.09
CA TYR A 70 1.52 -16.37 2.94
C TYR A 70 0.45 -16.68 1.88
N ILE A 71 0.20 -17.96 1.56
CA ILE A 71 -0.84 -18.38 0.62
C ILE A 71 -2.23 -17.91 1.08
N THR A 72 -2.57 -18.08 2.36
CA THR A 72 -3.83 -17.59 2.92
C THR A 72 -3.95 -16.07 2.79
N MET A 73 -2.86 -15.33 3.00
CA MET A 73 -2.87 -13.88 2.83
C MET A 73 -3.08 -13.46 1.37
N VAL A 74 -2.44 -14.15 0.42
CA VAL A 74 -2.66 -13.90 -1.02
C VAL A 74 -4.12 -14.14 -1.41
N ASP A 75 -4.72 -15.22 -0.91
CA ASP A 75 -6.14 -15.52 -1.16
C ASP A 75 -7.07 -14.44 -0.55
N ALA A 76 -6.75 -13.96 0.66
CA ALA A 76 -7.47 -12.86 1.28
C ALA A 76 -7.33 -11.54 0.50
N TYR A 77 -6.12 -11.21 0.03
CA TYR A 77 -5.85 -10.03 -0.80
C TYR A 77 -6.63 -10.07 -2.12
N ASN A 78 -6.68 -11.23 -2.79
CA ASN A 78 -7.43 -11.39 -4.04
C ASN A 78 -8.96 -11.27 -3.86
N LYS A 79 -9.45 -11.44 -2.63
CA LYS A 79 -10.86 -11.29 -2.25
C LYS A 79 -11.16 -9.94 -1.59
N LEU A 80 -10.17 -9.05 -1.51
CA LEU A 80 -10.31 -7.76 -0.87
C LEU A 80 -11.34 -6.91 -1.64
N SER A 81 -12.33 -6.40 -0.92
CA SER A 81 -13.26 -5.39 -1.44
C SER A 81 -12.72 -4.02 -1.06
N ILE A 82 -12.61 -3.14 -2.06
CA ILE A 82 -12.25 -1.74 -1.89
C ILE A 82 -13.51 -0.94 -2.23
N PRO A 83 -14.06 -0.12 -1.32
CA PRO A 83 -15.33 0.59 -1.55
C PRO A 83 -15.36 1.42 -2.86
N ALA A 84 -14.23 2.02 -3.23
CA ALA A 84 -14.09 2.77 -4.47
C ALA A 84 -14.37 1.91 -5.72
N LEU A 85 -14.09 0.61 -5.70
CA LEU A 85 -14.40 -0.30 -6.81
C LEU A 85 -15.92 -0.50 -6.95
N ASP A 86 -16.63 -0.67 -5.84
CA ASP A 86 -18.10 -0.79 -5.85
C ASP A 86 -18.76 0.49 -6.37
N ASP A 87 -18.21 1.65 -6.03
CA ASP A 87 -18.73 2.94 -6.49
C ASP A 87 -18.43 3.18 -7.98
N ILE A 88 -17.28 2.73 -8.48
CA ILE A 88 -16.99 2.69 -9.92
C ILE A 88 -17.97 1.77 -10.65
N GLU A 89 -18.21 0.57 -10.13
CA GLU A 89 -19.13 -0.39 -10.76
C GLU A 89 -20.54 0.21 -10.88
N LYS A 90 -21.06 0.80 -9.79
CA LYS A 90 -22.33 1.54 -9.82
C LYS A 90 -22.32 2.71 -10.81
N CYS A 91 -21.18 3.38 -11.01
CA CYS A 91 -21.06 4.45 -12.00
C CYS A 91 -21.20 3.93 -13.43
N LEU A 92 -20.54 2.79 -13.72
CA LEU A 92 -20.53 2.16 -15.04
C LEU A 92 -21.89 1.62 -15.48
N GLU A 93 -22.82 1.38 -14.56
CA GLU A 93 -24.19 0.94 -14.87
C GLU A 93 -25.08 2.02 -15.50
N ALA A 94 -24.71 3.31 -15.42
CA ALA A 94 -25.52 4.40 -15.97
C ALA A 94 -25.09 4.83 -17.37
N GLU A 95 -26.02 5.40 -18.15
CA GLU A 95 -25.75 5.93 -19.48
C GLU A 95 -24.76 7.12 -19.46
N ASP A 96 -24.75 7.88 -18.37
CA ASP A 96 -23.90 9.05 -18.13
C ASP A 96 -22.65 8.73 -17.27
N TYR A 97 -22.18 7.47 -17.28
CA TYR A 97 -21.07 6.99 -16.45
C TYR A 97 -19.82 7.89 -16.46
N VAL A 98 -19.51 8.53 -17.60
CA VAL A 98 -18.34 9.41 -17.73
C VAL A 98 -18.44 10.63 -16.81
N ASP A 99 -19.62 11.24 -16.69
CA ASP A 99 -19.83 12.42 -15.87
C ASP A 99 -19.95 12.04 -14.39
N ARG A 100 -20.53 10.87 -14.10
CA ARG A 100 -20.56 10.31 -12.73
C ARG A 100 -19.16 9.96 -12.21
N LEU A 101 -18.32 9.34 -13.03
CA LEU A 101 -16.92 9.07 -12.67
C LEU A 101 -16.13 10.37 -12.48
N ARG A 102 -16.41 11.43 -13.24
CA ARG A 102 -15.81 12.74 -12.98
C ARG A 102 -16.22 13.29 -11.62
N MET A 103 -17.51 13.33 -11.32
CA MET A 103 -17.98 13.84 -10.02
C MET A 103 -17.49 13.01 -8.83
N LEU A 104 -17.26 11.71 -9.01
CA LEU A 104 -16.78 10.82 -7.95
C LEU A 104 -15.29 11.02 -7.61
N PHE A 105 -14.47 11.38 -8.59
CA PHE A 105 -13.00 11.45 -8.46
C PHE A 105 -12.40 12.83 -8.75
N ASP A 106 -13.18 13.81 -9.15
CA ASP A 106 -12.72 15.20 -9.20
C ASP A 106 -12.49 15.66 -7.75
N PRO A 107 -11.31 16.24 -7.46
CA PRO A 107 -11.08 16.84 -6.15
C PRO A 107 -12.13 17.94 -5.93
N PRO A 108 -12.66 18.09 -4.69
CA PRO A 108 -13.50 19.23 -4.39
C PRO A 108 -12.72 20.49 -4.77
N GLU A 109 -13.33 21.40 -5.55
CA GLU A 109 -12.69 22.68 -5.84
C GLU A 109 -12.25 23.28 -4.50
N GLU A 110 -10.94 23.53 -4.36
CA GLU A 110 -10.46 24.40 -3.32
C GLU A 110 -11.16 25.73 -3.55
N ASP A 111 -12.12 26.06 -2.68
CA ASP A 111 -12.72 27.39 -2.65
C ASP A 111 -11.55 28.36 -2.48
N GLU A 112 -11.19 29.08 -3.55
CA GLU A 112 -10.17 30.12 -3.53
C GLU A 112 -10.64 31.18 -2.53
N GLY A 113 -10.28 30.97 -1.27
CA GLY A 113 -10.42 31.92 -0.20
C GLY A 113 -9.71 33.20 -0.61
N THR A 114 -10.52 34.17 -1.04
CA THR A 114 -10.15 35.53 -1.37
C THR A 114 -9.57 36.22 -0.13
N GLY A 115 -8.28 35.94 0.14
CA GLY A 115 -7.47 36.57 1.19
C GLY A 115 -6.44 37.52 0.58
N GLY A 116 -6.89 38.42 -0.30
CA GLY A 116 -6.05 39.50 -0.79
C GLY A 116 -5.80 40.54 0.32
N ALA A 117 -4.56 40.63 0.79
CA ALA A 117 -4.01 41.85 1.36
C ALA A 117 -2.49 41.88 1.10
N LYS A 118 -2.11 42.46 -0.04
CA LYS A 118 -0.84 43.17 -0.15
C LYS A 118 -1.01 44.45 0.68
N ASP A 119 -0.18 44.62 1.70
CA ASP A 119 0.26 45.94 2.10
C ASP A 119 1.77 45.92 2.29
N ASP A 120 2.38 46.80 1.51
CA ASP A 120 3.79 47.11 1.40
C ASP A 120 4.30 47.92 2.62
N ALA A 121 5.63 47.98 2.71
CA ALA A 121 6.44 49.04 3.33
C ALA A 121 6.80 48.97 4.83
N GLY A 122 8.11 48.98 5.11
CA GLY A 122 8.63 49.48 6.39
C GLY A 122 10.02 49.02 6.82
N THR A 123 11.07 49.67 6.31
CA THR A 123 12.49 49.57 6.72
C THR A 123 12.77 49.80 8.22
N ARG A 124 13.76 49.08 8.80
CA ARG A 124 15.01 49.56 9.45
C ARG A 124 15.50 48.59 10.52
N GLY A 125 16.81 48.31 10.51
CA GLY A 125 17.45 47.27 11.34
C GLY A 125 18.01 47.74 12.69
N ALA A 126 18.72 46.83 13.36
CA ALA A 126 19.87 47.08 14.23
C ALA A 126 20.43 45.73 14.72
N LYS A 127 21.76 45.56 14.66
CA LYS A 127 22.50 44.56 15.44
C LYS A 127 22.49 44.96 16.93
N ALA A 128 22.51 43.97 17.81
CA ALA A 128 23.11 43.99 19.15
C ALA A 128 23.42 42.53 19.51
N ASP A 129 24.67 42.11 19.34
CA ASP A 129 25.74 41.96 20.37
C ASP A 129 25.76 40.52 20.91
#